data_AF-A0A7Y1U8T6-F1
#
_entry.id   AF-A0A7Y1U8T6-F1
#
_cell.length_a   1.000
_cell.length_b   1.000
_cell.length_c   1.000
_cell.angle_alpha   90.00
_cell.angle_beta   90.00
_cell.angle_gamma   90.00
#
_symmetry.space_group_name_H-M   'P 1'
#
loop_
_entity.id
_entity.type
_entity.pdbx_description
1 polymer ?
#
loop_
_entity_poly.entity_id
_entity_poly.type
_entity_poly.pdbx_seq_one_letter_code
_entity_poly.pdbx_strand_id
1 'polypeptide(L)'
;MIREDLELFARASEMLEAVEQVAQEREPNEGLYVMLAKAMHTISQSSSDLVVAGFFLKLLAQEGFAPAVDVCVSCGATTNLTHFSVSDGGTTCGTCRLGTQISVEALALMQLALGGHLGAVLNQSRSAATHEVDVLATRLLEYMLERRLRSATVLEQA
;
A
#
# COMPACT_ATOMS: atom_id res chain seq x y z
N MET A 1 -22.68 -6.98 -5.18
CA MET A 1 -22.39 -6.98 -3.71
C MET A 1 -20.96 -7.48 -3.52
N ILE A 2 -20.16 -7.06 -2.52
CA ILE A 2 -18.75 -7.55 -2.35
C ILE A 2 -18.65 -9.08 -2.42
N ARG A 3 -19.64 -9.80 -1.88
CA ARG A 3 -19.69 -11.27 -1.86
C ARG A 3 -19.91 -11.93 -3.23
N GLU A 4 -20.40 -11.20 -4.22
CA GLU A 4 -20.78 -11.72 -5.54
C GLU A 4 -19.71 -11.48 -6.60
N ASP A 5 -18.73 -10.63 -6.28
CA ASP A 5 -17.61 -10.28 -7.13
C ASP A 5 -16.33 -10.83 -6.48
N LEU A 6 -15.75 -11.85 -7.12
CA LEU A 6 -14.62 -12.59 -6.59
C LEU A 6 -13.36 -11.72 -6.44
N GLU A 7 -13.12 -10.81 -7.38
CA GLU A 7 -12.01 -9.86 -7.33
C GLU A 7 -12.18 -8.91 -6.16
N LEU A 8 -13.38 -8.33 -6.03
CA LEU A 8 -13.70 -7.42 -4.95
C LEU A 8 -13.66 -8.08 -3.57
N PHE A 9 -14.11 -9.34 -3.48
CA PHE A 9 -14.04 -10.13 -2.25
C PHE A 9 -12.60 -10.39 -1.81
N ALA A 10 -11.73 -10.78 -2.74
CA ALA A 10 -10.33 -11.06 -2.44
C ALA A 10 -9.59 -9.80 -1.99
N ARG A 11 -9.76 -8.68 -2.72
CA ARG A 11 -9.20 -7.37 -2.36
C ARG A 11 -9.66 -6.88 -0.98
N ALA A 12 -10.94 -7.06 -0.65
CA ALA A 12 -11.47 -6.73 0.67
C ALA A 12 -10.90 -7.64 1.77
N SER A 13 -10.67 -8.93 1.44
CA SER A 13 -10.08 -9.90 2.35
C SER A 13 -8.63 -9.56 2.70
N GLU A 14 -7.85 -8.98 1.77
CA GLU A 14 -6.49 -8.50 2.04
C GLU A 14 -6.46 -7.43 3.14
N MET A 15 -7.39 -6.47 3.12
CA MET A 15 -7.49 -5.46 4.16
C MET A 15 -7.88 -6.06 5.51
N LEU A 16 -8.77 -7.05 5.52
CA LEU A 16 -9.19 -7.74 6.73
C LEU A 16 -8.06 -8.56 7.34
N GLU A 17 -7.32 -9.31 6.52
CA GLU A 17 -6.16 -10.09 6.98
C GLU A 17 -5.08 -9.15 7.54
N ALA A 18 -4.80 -8.03 6.87
CA ALA A 18 -3.86 -7.03 7.37
C ALA A 18 -4.24 -6.51 8.77
N VAL A 19 -5.52 -6.16 8.97
CA VAL A 19 -6.03 -5.72 10.27
C VAL A 19 -5.94 -6.82 11.32
N GLU A 20 -6.26 -8.07 10.97
CA GLU A 20 -6.13 -9.21 11.88
C GLU A 20 -4.70 -9.40 12.37
N GLN A 21 -3.70 -9.13 11.53
CA GLN A 21 -2.28 -9.25 11.91
C GLN A 21 -1.76 -8.07 12.73
N VAL A 22 -2.27 -6.86 12.49
CA VAL A 22 -1.83 -5.65 13.20
C VAL A 22 -2.57 -5.47 14.54
N ALA A 23 -3.84 -5.86 14.61
CA ALA A 23 -4.65 -5.66 15.80
C ALA A 23 -4.12 -6.48 16.99
N GLN A 24 -3.93 -5.81 18.13
CA GLN A 24 -3.51 -6.46 19.36
C GLN A 24 -4.69 -7.15 20.05
N GLU A 25 -4.46 -8.37 20.55
CA GLU A 25 -5.51 -9.13 21.24
C GLU A 25 -6.01 -8.37 22.47
N ARG A 26 -7.34 -8.21 22.55
CA ARG A 26 -8.05 -7.61 23.70
C ARG A 26 -7.74 -6.13 23.93
N GLU A 27 -7.13 -5.46 22.96
CA GLU A 27 -6.88 -4.02 23.01
C GLU A 27 -7.77 -3.29 21.99
N PRO A 28 -8.70 -2.42 22.43
CA PRO A 28 -9.52 -1.65 21.52
C PRO A 28 -8.68 -0.68 20.68
N ASN A 29 -8.82 -0.76 19.35
CA ASN A 29 -8.26 0.22 18.43
C ASN A 29 -9.37 0.81 17.54
N GLU A 30 -10.07 1.82 18.08
CA GLU A 30 -11.17 2.50 17.37
C GLU A 30 -10.70 3.15 16.06
N GLY A 31 -9.47 3.67 16.04
CA GLY A 31 -8.88 4.30 14.85
C GLY A 31 -8.75 3.31 13.69
N LEU A 32 -8.22 2.11 13.97
CA LEU A 32 -8.08 1.04 13.00
C LEU A 32 -9.45 0.55 12.51
N TYR A 33 -10.42 0.37 13.41
CA TYR A 33 -11.78 0.00 13.05
C TYR A 33 -12.44 1.01 12.10
N VAL A 34 -12.41 2.31 12.44
CA VAL A 34 -13.00 3.36 11.61
C VAL A 34 -12.32 3.43 10.24
N MET A 35 -11.00 3.22 10.19
CA MET A 35 -10.27 3.19 8.94
C MET A 35 -10.70 2.02 8.05
N LEU A 36 -10.73 0.80 8.60
CA LEU A 36 -11.16 -0.38 7.89
C LEU A 36 -12.61 -0.23 7.38
N ALA A 37 -13.53 0.25 8.22
CA ALA A 37 -14.93 0.45 7.82
C ALA A 37 -15.06 1.42 6.64
N LYS A 38 -14.30 2.53 6.64
CA LYS A 38 -14.25 3.48 5.52
C LYS A 38 -13.64 2.87 4.27
N ALA A 39 -12.58 2.07 4.40
CA ALA A 39 -11.95 1.39 3.28
C ALA A 39 -12.89 0.35 2.66
N MET A 40 -13.60 -0.44 3.47
CA MET A 40 -14.62 -1.39 3.03
C MET A 40 -15.79 -0.71 2.32
N HIS A 41 -16.22 0.46 2.80
CA HIS A 41 -17.22 1.24 2.09
C HIS A 41 -16.70 1.73 0.74
N THR A 42 -15.47 2.28 0.72
CA THR A 42 -14.85 2.83 -0.49
C THR A 42 -14.64 1.76 -1.55
N ILE A 43 -14.13 0.58 -1.18
CA ILE A 43 -13.88 -0.50 -2.13
C ILE A 43 -15.18 -1.03 -2.73
N SER A 44 -16.29 -1.01 -1.98
CA SER A 44 -17.61 -1.42 -2.49
C SER A 44 -18.19 -0.51 -3.58
N GLN A 45 -17.64 0.69 -3.74
CA GLN A 45 -18.14 1.75 -4.64
C GLN A 45 -17.12 2.16 -5.71
N SER A 46 -15.86 1.72 -5.58
CA SER A 46 -14.74 2.17 -6.40
C SER A 46 -14.17 1.02 -7.21
N SER A 47 -13.78 1.30 -8.45
CA SER A 47 -13.01 0.39 -9.30
C SER A 47 -11.50 0.67 -9.25
N SER A 48 -11.04 1.56 -8.36
CA SER A 48 -9.64 1.96 -8.25
C SER A 48 -8.80 0.87 -7.60
N ASP A 49 -7.67 0.54 -8.23
CA ASP A 49 -6.68 -0.41 -7.68
C ASP A 49 -6.02 0.16 -6.40
N LEU A 50 -6.13 1.46 -6.15
CA LEU A 50 -5.42 2.14 -5.07
C LEU A 50 -6.17 2.14 -3.73
N VAL A 51 -7.37 1.54 -3.66
CA VAL A 51 -8.10 1.48 -2.38
C VAL A 51 -7.35 0.62 -1.37
N VAL A 52 -6.91 -0.58 -1.77
CA VAL A 52 -6.13 -1.49 -0.92
C VAL A 52 -4.74 -0.90 -0.64
N ALA A 53 -4.04 -0.46 -1.69
CA ALA A 53 -2.74 0.19 -1.57
C ALA A 53 -2.75 1.39 -0.61
N GLY A 54 -3.76 2.26 -0.75
CA GLY A 54 -3.96 3.43 0.09
C GLY A 54 -4.25 3.08 1.55
N PHE A 55 -5.05 2.04 1.77
CA PHE A 55 -5.26 1.49 3.11
C PHE A 55 -3.97 0.97 3.73
N PHE A 56 -3.17 0.21 2.98
CA PHE A 56 -1.89 -0.33 3.44
C PHE A 56 -0.85 0.74 3.74
N LEU A 57 -0.68 1.74 2.87
CA LEU A 57 0.21 2.87 3.14
C LEU A 57 -0.18 3.63 4.40
N LYS A 58 -1.48 3.78 4.65
CA LYS A 58 -1.99 4.43 5.85
C LYS A 58 -1.81 3.58 7.11
N LEU A 59 -2.01 2.27 7.01
CA LEU A 59 -1.76 1.31 8.08
C LEU A 59 -0.27 1.30 8.46
N LEU A 60 0.61 1.17 7.48
CA LEU A 60 2.07 1.29 7.64
C LEU A 60 2.44 2.58 8.36
N ALA A 61 1.87 3.72 7.97
CA ALA A 61 2.16 4.99 8.62
C ALA A 61 1.67 5.05 10.08
N GLN A 62 0.53 4.43 10.41
CA GLN A 62 0.05 4.36 11.80
C GLN A 62 0.95 3.49 12.68
N GLU A 63 1.50 2.41 12.13
CA GLU A 63 2.42 1.51 12.83
C GLU A 63 3.87 2.05 12.86
N GLY A 64 4.13 3.24 12.30
CA GLY A 64 5.47 3.85 12.29
C GLY A 64 6.40 3.33 11.18
N PHE A 65 5.86 2.62 10.19
CA PHE A 65 6.57 2.04 9.04
C PHE A 65 6.26 2.77 7.72
N ALA A 66 5.91 4.06 7.77
CA ALA A 66 5.70 4.86 6.56
C ALA A 66 6.97 4.83 5.67
N PRO A 67 6.85 4.50 4.37
CA PRO A 67 8.02 4.44 3.51
C PRO A 67 8.55 5.85 3.18
N ALA A 68 9.87 5.99 3.10
CA ALA A 68 10.52 7.24 2.70
C ALA A 68 10.53 7.41 1.18
N VAL A 69 9.74 8.35 0.66
CA VAL A 69 9.52 8.54 -0.79
C VAL A 69 10.06 9.87 -1.34
N ASP A 70 10.56 10.74 -0.48
CA ASP A 70 11.10 12.06 -0.87
C ASP A 70 12.63 12.13 -0.78
N VAL A 71 13.26 11.06 -0.28
CA VAL A 71 14.69 11.01 0.00
C VAL A 71 15.22 9.59 -0.17
N CYS A 72 16.45 9.48 -0.67
CA CYS A 72 17.19 8.24 -0.74
C CYS A 72 17.51 7.74 0.67
N VAL A 73 16.96 6.59 1.06
CA VAL A 73 17.18 6.01 2.40
C VAL A 73 18.64 5.63 2.67
N SER A 74 19.44 5.45 1.62
CA SER A 74 20.85 5.08 1.74
C SER A 74 21.80 6.27 1.93
N CYS A 75 21.57 7.39 1.23
CA CYS A 75 22.53 8.50 1.19
C CYS A 75 21.94 9.90 1.40
N GLY A 76 20.61 10.03 1.55
CA GLY A 76 19.97 11.32 1.78
C GLY A 76 19.74 12.19 0.54
N ALA A 77 20.10 11.72 -0.66
CA ALA A 77 19.82 12.46 -1.90
C ALA A 77 18.31 12.60 -2.14
N THR A 78 17.84 13.78 -2.53
CA THR A 78 16.40 14.06 -2.79
C THR A 78 16.04 14.08 -4.28
N THR A 79 17.04 13.90 -5.15
CA THR A 79 16.89 13.91 -6.61
C THR A 79 17.26 12.56 -7.21
N ASN A 80 16.76 12.28 -8.41
CA ASN A 80 17.07 11.05 -9.14
C ASN A 80 16.70 9.78 -8.35
N LEU A 81 15.59 9.83 -7.60
CA LEU A 81 14.98 8.70 -6.91
C LEU A 81 14.34 7.79 -7.99
N THR A 82 14.96 6.65 -8.23
CA THR A 82 14.65 5.79 -9.39
C THR A 82 14.45 4.33 -9.02
N HIS A 83 14.75 3.98 -7.78
CA HIS A 83 14.58 2.64 -7.25
C HIS A 83 13.80 2.71 -5.93
N PHE A 84 13.20 1.60 -5.54
CA PHE A 84 12.47 1.43 -4.29
C PHE A 84 12.93 0.13 -3.65
N SER A 85 13.41 0.22 -2.40
CA SER A 85 13.82 -0.90 -1.59
C SER A 85 12.78 -1.16 -0.51
N VAL A 86 12.09 -2.29 -0.61
CA VAL A 86 11.14 -2.74 0.40
C VAL A 86 11.85 -3.01 1.73
N SER A 87 13.02 -3.65 1.68
CA SER A 87 13.81 -3.98 2.87
C SER A 87 14.39 -2.76 3.58
N ASP A 88 14.75 -1.72 2.82
CA ASP A 88 15.23 -0.45 3.39
C ASP A 88 14.09 0.56 3.64
N GLY A 89 12.85 0.18 3.38
CA GLY A 89 11.66 0.98 3.68
C GLY A 89 11.52 2.26 2.86
N GLY A 90 12.05 2.33 1.64
CA GLY A 90 11.91 3.55 0.84
C GLY A 90 12.68 3.61 -0.47
N THR A 91 12.66 4.79 -1.06
CA THR A 91 13.31 5.08 -2.33
C THR A 91 14.82 5.12 -2.23
N THR A 92 15.50 4.77 -3.31
CA THR A 92 16.93 5.02 -3.48
C THR A 92 17.24 5.72 -4.79
N CYS A 93 18.30 6.53 -4.79
CA CYS A 93 18.71 7.29 -5.95
C CYS A 93 19.38 6.40 -7.01
N GLY A 94 19.53 6.93 -8.22
CA GLY A 94 20.18 6.24 -9.33
C GLY A 94 21.68 5.95 -9.12
N THR A 95 22.28 6.45 -8.02
CA THR A 95 23.64 6.08 -7.61
C THR A 95 23.64 4.90 -6.65
N CYS A 96 22.78 4.89 -5.61
CA CYS A 96 22.69 3.80 -4.64
C CYS A 96 22.02 2.55 -5.23
N ARG A 97 20.97 2.71 -6.05
CA ARG A 97 20.30 1.65 -6.83
C ARG A 97 19.96 0.38 -6.04
N LEU A 98 19.44 0.53 -4.82
CA LEU A 98 18.98 -0.60 -4.02
C LEU A 98 17.50 -0.90 -4.32
N GLY A 99 17.14 -2.18 -4.30
CA GLY A 99 15.79 -2.65 -4.58
C GLY A 99 15.47 -2.71 -6.07
N THR A 100 14.21 -2.49 -6.43
CA THR A 100 13.72 -2.55 -7.82
C THR A 100 13.53 -1.16 -8.38
N GLN A 101 13.60 -1.00 -9.71
CA GLN A 101 13.22 0.27 -10.33
C GLN A 101 11.76 0.62 -10.01
N ILE A 102 11.49 1.90 -9.82
CA ILE A 102 10.14 2.45 -9.67
C ILE A 102 9.88 3.48 -10.77
N SER A 103 8.69 3.47 -11.37
CA SER A 103 8.32 4.51 -12.35
C SER A 103 8.15 5.88 -11.69
N VAL A 104 8.34 6.94 -12.49
CA VAL A 104 8.19 8.32 -12.02
C VAL A 104 6.74 8.58 -11.59
N GLU A 105 5.78 8.04 -12.33
CA GLU A 105 4.36 8.15 -12.07
C GLU A 105 3.96 7.41 -10.78
N ALA A 106 4.44 6.19 -10.56
CA ALA A 106 4.16 5.46 -9.32
C ALA A 106 4.79 6.14 -8.10
N LEU A 107 6.02 6.65 -8.22
CA LEU A 107 6.65 7.42 -7.17
C LEU A 107 5.83 8.67 -6.82
N ALA A 108 5.37 9.42 -7.84
CA ALA A 108 4.53 10.60 -7.64
C ALA A 108 3.19 10.26 -6.94
N LEU A 109 2.58 9.11 -7.28
CA LEU A 109 1.37 8.63 -6.60
C LEU A 109 1.63 8.29 -5.13
N MET A 110 2.74 7.63 -4.81
CA MET A 110 3.11 7.34 -3.42
C MET A 110 3.37 8.62 -2.61
N GLN A 111 4.12 9.57 -3.19
CA GLN A 111 4.35 10.89 -2.59
C GLN A 111 3.04 11.63 -2.32
N LEU A 112 2.11 11.63 -3.29
CA LEU A 112 0.81 12.27 -3.14
C LEU A 112 -0.04 11.58 -2.05
N ALA A 113 -0.06 10.25 -2.01
CA ALA A 113 -0.79 9.48 -1.01
C ALA A 113 -0.27 9.75 0.41
N LEU A 114 1.05 9.68 0.61
CA LEU A 114 1.71 9.87 1.90
C LEU A 114 1.73 11.35 2.33
N GLY A 115 1.65 12.29 1.39
CA GLY A 115 1.48 13.73 1.64
C GLY A 115 0.07 14.13 2.09
N GLY A 116 -0.84 13.17 2.33
CA GLY A 116 -2.19 13.44 2.86
C GLY A 116 -3.27 13.66 1.79
N HIS A 117 -2.95 13.45 0.51
CA HIS A 117 -3.89 13.64 -0.60
C HIS A 117 -4.49 12.32 -1.11
N LEU A 118 -4.67 11.34 -0.23
CA LEU A 118 -5.18 10.00 -0.60
C LEU A 118 -6.51 10.06 -1.37
N GLY A 119 -7.41 10.99 -1.02
CA GLY A 119 -8.67 11.16 -1.76
C GLY A 119 -8.48 11.51 -3.24
N ALA A 120 -7.43 12.25 -3.61
CA ALA A 120 -7.12 12.55 -5.00
C ALA A 120 -6.52 11.33 -5.72
N VAL A 121 -5.69 10.55 -5.01
CA VAL A 121 -5.07 9.31 -5.51
C VAL A 121 -6.14 8.26 -5.84
N LEU A 122 -7.16 8.10 -5.00
CA LEU A 122 -8.23 7.13 -5.21
C LEU A 122 -9.11 7.41 -6.46
N ASN A 123 -9.07 8.64 -7.00
CA ASN A 123 -9.77 9.01 -8.23
C ASN A 123 -8.95 8.75 -9.50
N GLN A 124 -7.73 8.21 -9.39
CA GLN A 124 -6.91 7.87 -10.54
C GLN A 124 -7.45 6.65 -11.27
N SER A 125 -7.44 6.72 -12.60
CA SER A 125 -7.80 5.60 -13.46
C SER A 125 -6.76 4.48 -13.37
N ARG A 126 -7.20 3.24 -13.58
CA ARG A 126 -6.31 2.07 -13.67
C ARG A 126 -5.21 2.31 -14.72
N SER A 127 -3.97 2.08 -14.34
CA SER A 127 -2.78 2.22 -15.19
C SER A 127 -1.64 1.35 -14.66
N ALA A 128 -0.54 1.24 -15.42
CA ALA A 128 0.66 0.55 -14.97
C ALA A 128 1.20 1.13 -13.64
N ALA A 129 1.12 2.46 -13.46
CA ALA A 129 1.57 3.13 -12.25
C ALA A 129 0.69 2.81 -11.04
N THR A 130 -0.65 2.77 -11.20
CA THR A 130 -1.55 2.41 -10.08
C THR A 130 -1.33 0.98 -9.63
N HIS A 131 -1.13 0.05 -10.58
CA HIS A 131 -0.78 -1.33 -10.29
C HIS A 131 0.60 -1.47 -9.62
N GLU A 132 1.60 -0.71 -10.05
CA GLU A 132 2.93 -0.71 -9.43
C GLU A 132 2.87 -0.25 -7.96
N VAL A 133 2.10 0.80 -7.65
CA VAL A 133 1.88 1.26 -6.27
C VAL A 133 1.18 0.20 -5.44
N ASP A 134 0.16 -0.45 -6.00
CA ASP A 134 -0.57 -1.53 -5.33
C ASP A 134 0.36 -2.70 -4.95
N VAL A 135 1.17 -3.18 -5.89
CA VAL A 135 2.18 -4.22 -5.63
C VAL A 135 3.20 -3.79 -4.58
N LEU A 136 3.71 -2.55 -4.66
CA LEU A 136 4.71 -2.05 -3.69
C LEU A 136 4.13 -1.90 -2.28
N ALA A 137 2.91 -1.36 -2.16
CA ALA A 137 2.23 -1.19 -0.87
C ALA A 137 1.96 -2.56 -0.21
N THR A 138 1.51 -3.55 -0.98
CA THR A 138 1.32 -4.92 -0.49
C THR A 138 2.64 -5.52 -0.03
N ARG A 139 3.72 -5.40 -0.81
CA ARG A 139 5.04 -5.92 -0.42
C ARG A 139 5.61 -5.26 0.83
N LEU A 140 5.41 -3.95 0.99
CA LEU A 140 5.81 -3.22 2.21
C LEU A 140 5.07 -3.74 3.43
N LEU A 141 3.76 -3.93 3.31
CA LEU A 141 2.96 -4.48 4.40
C LEU A 141 3.41 -5.91 4.74
N GLU A 142 3.59 -6.78 3.74
CA GLU A 142 4.07 -8.15 3.96
C GLU A 142 5.45 -8.19 4.62
N TYR A 143 6.33 -7.26 4.25
CA TYR A 143 7.64 -7.12 4.88
C TYR A 143 7.53 -6.70 6.34
N MET A 144 6.70 -5.70 6.66
CA MET A 144 6.45 -5.22 8.02
C MET A 144 5.80 -6.30 8.91
N LEU A 145 4.90 -7.12 8.34
CA LEU A 145 4.28 -8.24 9.03
C LEU A 145 5.18 -9.47 9.14
N GLU A 146 6.33 -9.48 8.46
CA GLU A 146 7.21 -10.65 8.27
C GLU A 146 6.49 -11.89 7.71
N ARG A 147 5.41 -11.68 6.94
CA ARG A 147 4.59 -12.75 6.36
C ARG A 147 3.85 -12.29 5.12
N ARG A 148 3.51 -13.25 4.25
CA ARG A 148 2.64 -13.00 3.09
C ARG A 148 1.17 -12.97 3.48
N LEU A 149 0.39 -12.17 2.75
CA LEU A 149 -1.07 -12.20 2.82
C LEU A 149 -1.58 -13.43 2.06
N ARG A 150 -2.40 -14.23 2.73
CA ARG A 150 -2.96 -15.46 2.14
C ARG A 150 -4.00 -15.10 1.08
N SER A 151 -4.80 -14.07 1.30
CA SER A 151 -5.83 -13.63 0.35
C SER A 151 -5.26 -13.14 -0.99
N ALA A 152 -4.05 -12.58 -1.01
CA ALA A 152 -3.38 -12.17 -2.25
C ALA A 152 -3.08 -13.37 -3.18
N THR A 153 -2.75 -14.53 -2.60
CA THR A 153 -2.44 -15.75 -3.38
C THR A 153 -3.67 -16.44 -3.99
N VAL A 154 -4.88 -16.14 -3.52
CA VAL A 154 -6.13 -16.74 -4.05
C VAL A 154 -6.47 -16.16 -5.43
N LEU A 155 -6.14 -14.89 -5.70
CA LEU A 155 -6.33 -14.26 -7.01
C LEU A 155 -5.34 -14.74 -8.06
N GLU A 156 -4.10 -15.10 -7.67
CA GLU A 156 -3.09 -15.62 -8.60
C GLU A 156 -3.42 -17.04 -9.12
N GLN A 157 -4.40 -17.72 -8.50
CA GLN A 157 -4.80 -19.10 -8.84
C GLN A 157 -6.19 -19.21 -9.50
N ALA A 158 -6.89 -18.09 -9.73
CA ALA A 158 -8.20 -18.01 -10.37
C ALA A 158 -8.10 -17.51 -11.82
#